data_AF-V4BB21-F1
#
_entry.id   AF-V4BB21-F1
#
_cell.length_a   1.000
_cell.length_b   1.000
_cell.length_c   1.000
_cell.angle_alpha   90.00
_cell.angle_beta   90.00
_cell.angle_gamma   90.00
#
_symmetry.space_group_name_H-M   'P 1'
#
loop_
_entity.id
_entity.type
_entity.pdbx_description
1 polymer ?
#
loop_
_entity_poly.entity_id
_entity_poly.type
_entity_poly.pdbx_seq_one_letter_code
_entity_poly.pdbx_strand_id
1 'polypeptide(L)'
;MLGLIIAVILIVLPLTVSLQDDPCNSYRMLSDDGGRSIKCDLYYSDSHDRFIDEGWRRVQLESTGEDLTMPTMCVPSGFCGSHSNVWLDGSHPTVEDGIVDRMGCLSSHPTVEDDIVDRMGCLSMSSSCCKVKYPIQIKNCTDYMVYNLKRTSGSDQRYCFGDSNDCYLTTRPTTDSSNTQGNRRNRHGFGSDYQKDDMITILGVCLTIAIAALFVLAFCIFCYFRQRKLQYELDTKPTKA
;
A
#
# COMPACT_ATOMS: atom_id res chain seq x y z
N MET A 1 -8.46 -39.61 -12.13
CA MET A 1 -7.57 -39.22 -11.01
C MET A 1 -6.67 -38.07 -11.44
N LEU A 2 -5.66 -38.30 -12.29
CA LEU A 2 -4.76 -37.24 -12.76
C LEU A 2 -5.50 -36.08 -13.47
N GLY A 3 -6.46 -36.38 -14.34
CA GLY A 3 -7.26 -35.36 -15.03
C GLY A 3 -8.20 -34.56 -14.13
N LEU A 4 -8.61 -35.12 -12.98
CA LEU A 4 -9.48 -34.44 -12.01
C LEU A 4 -8.65 -33.51 -11.11
N ILE A 5 -7.44 -33.94 -10.74
CA ILE A 5 -6.45 -33.12 -10.04
C ILE A 5 -5.98 -31.98 -10.95
N ILE A 6 -5.68 -32.25 -12.23
CA ILE A 6 -5.33 -31.21 -13.21
C ILE A 6 -6.50 -30.24 -13.41
N ALA A 7 -7.75 -30.72 -13.50
CA ALA A 7 -8.91 -29.84 -13.60
C ALA A 7 -9.09 -28.97 -12.35
N VAL A 8 -8.96 -29.53 -11.15
CA VAL A 8 -9.03 -28.76 -9.89
C VAL A 8 -7.86 -27.77 -9.80
N ILE A 9 -6.66 -28.17 -10.18
CA ILE A 9 -5.48 -27.28 -10.19
C ILE A 9 -5.67 -26.17 -11.24
N LEU A 10 -6.19 -26.44 -12.44
CA LEU A 10 -6.47 -25.43 -13.47
C LEU A 10 -7.65 -24.52 -13.13
N ILE A 11 -8.59 -24.97 -12.27
CA ILE A 11 -9.71 -24.16 -11.79
C ILE A 11 -9.31 -23.34 -10.56
N VAL A 12 -8.50 -23.90 -9.66
CA VAL A 12 -8.10 -23.28 -8.39
C VAL A 12 -6.84 -22.43 -8.51
N LEU A 13 -5.88 -22.77 -9.38
CA LEU A 13 -4.71 -21.91 -9.68
C LEU A 13 -5.13 -20.48 -10.05
N PRO A 14 -6.04 -20.25 -11.02
CA PRO A 14 -6.50 -18.90 -11.34
C PRO A 14 -7.38 -18.28 -10.24
N LEU A 15 -8.03 -19.07 -9.37
CA LEU A 15 -8.75 -18.55 -8.20
C LEU A 15 -7.81 -18.11 -7.07
N THR A 16 -6.56 -18.61 -7.06
CA THR A 16 -5.48 -18.19 -6.15
C THR A 16 -4.51 -17.19 -6.77
N VAL A 17 -4.68 -16.83 -8.05
CA VAL A 17 -3.98 -15.68 -8.63
C VAL A 17 -4.51 -14.46 -7.87
N SER A 18 -3.64 -13.91 -7.04
CA SER A 18 -3.78 -12.69 -6.25
C SER A 18 -4.89 -11.78 -6.78
N LEU A 19 -6.02 -11.72 -6.06
CA LEU A 19 -6.79 -10.49 -6.02
C LEU A 19 -5.80 -9.44 -5.53
N GLN A 20 -5.23 -8.65 -6.44
CA GLN A 20 -4.59 -7.42 -6.07
C GLN A 20 -5.71 -6.60 -5.42
N ASP A 21 -5.74 -6.53 -4.09
CA ASP A 21 -6.81 -5.83 -3.40
C ASP A 21 -6.89 -4.41 -3.96
N ASP A 22 -8.07 -4.04 -4.45
CA ASP A 22 -8.32 -2.70 -4.97
C ASP A 22 -7.84 -1.69 -3.93
N PRO A 23 -6.91 -0.77 -4.27
CA PRO A 23 -6.38 0.17 -3.30
C PRO A 23 -7.42 1.16 -2.78
N CYS A 24 -8.62 1.23 -3.37
CA CYS A 24 -9.76 1.92 -2.78
C CYS A 24 -10.35 1.18 -1.59
N ASN A 25 -10.10 -0.13 -1.44
CA ASN A 25 -10.54 -0.97 -0.33
C ASN A 25 -9.38 -1.40 0.59
N SER A 26 -8.12 -1.28 0.13
CA SER A 26 -6.93 -1.71 0.86
C SER A 26 -5.84 -0.63 0.81
N TYR A 27 -5.90 0.30 1.76
CA TYR A 27 -4.94 1.40 1.93
C TYR A 27 -4.66 1.66 3.41
N ARG A 28 -3.55 2.36 3.69
CA ARG A 28 -3.23 2.86 5.04
C ARG A 28 -3.52 4.34 5.15
N MET A 29 -3.97 4.79 6.31
CA MET A 29 -4.13 6.22 6.57
C MET A 29 -2.76 6.90 6.68
N LEU A 30 -2.64 8.10 6.12
CA LEU A 30 -1.58 9.04 6.43
C LEU A 30 -2.25 10.26 7.08
N SER A 31 -2.18 10.32 8.41
CA SER A 31 -2.63 11.48 9.19
C SER A 31 -1.63 12.61 8.98
N ASP A 32 -2.08 13.71 8.38
CA ASP A 32 -1.30 14.92 8.20
C ASP A 32 -1.62 15.91 9.31
N ASP A 33 -0.58 16.39 9.99
CA ASP A 33 -0.66 17.43 11.02
C ASP A 33 -0.84 18.84 10.44
N GLY A 34 -1.08 18.94 9.13
CA GLY A 34 -1.13 20.17 8.34
C GLY A 34 0.24 20.62 7.81
N GLY A 35 1.34 19.95 8.21
CA GLY A 35 2.69 20.29 7.79
C GLY A 35 3.01 20.03 6.33
N ARG A 36 2.22 19.21 5.63
CA ARG A 36 2.39 18.92 4.20
C ARG A 36 1.76 19.98 3.29
N SER A 37 1.08 20.98 3.85
CA SER A 37 0.40 22.02 3.10
C SER A 37 1.36 22.91 2.29
N ILE A 38 0.91 23.31 1.11
CA ILE A 38 1.61 24.28 0.25
C ILE A 38 1.75 25.68 0.87
N LYS A 39 1.03 25.97 1.97
CA LYS A 39 1.13 27.23 2.70
C LYS A 39 2.14 27.18 3.85
N CYS A 40 2.73 26.01 4.11
CA CYS A 40 3.63 25.79 5.22
C CYS A 40 5.08 25.71 4.76
N ASP A 41 5.85 26.71 5.13
CA ASP A 41 7.26 26.78 4.80
C ASP A 41 8.15 26.04 5.84
N LEU A 42 9.45 26.05 5.58
CA LEU A 42 10.49 25.47 6.44
C LEU A 42 10.56 26.05 7.85
N TYR A 43 10.05 27.26 8.08
CA TYR A 43 10.09 27.89 9.40
C TYR A 43 9.19 27.15 10.38
N TYR A 44 8.04 26.68 9.90
CA TYR A 44 7.10 25.90 10.69
C TYR A 44 7.59 24.46 10.88
N SER A 45 8.40 23.96 9.95
CA SER A 45 8.63 22.54 9.77
C SER A 45 9.93 22.17 9.08
N ASP A 46 10.66 21.18 9.61
CA ASP A 46 11.70 20.49 8.86
C ASP A 46 11.47 18.97 8.93
N SER A 47 10.70 18.45 7.96
CA SER A 47 10.27 17.04 7.90
C SER A 47 10.54 16.43 6.51
N HIS A 48 10.55 15.09 6.45
CA HIS A 48 10.94 14.34 5.25
C HIS A 48 10.25 12.97 5.16
N ASP A 49 10.15 12.43 3.95
CA ASP A 49 9.51 11.13 3.66
C ASP A 49 10.51 10.00 3.33
N ARG A 50 11.79 10.16 3.66
CA ARG A 50 12.81 9.11 3.47
C ARG A 50 12.48 7.80 4.19
N PHE A 51 11.69 7.88 5.26
CA PHE A 51 11.26 6.74 6.07
C PHE A 51 9.76 6.49 6.01
N ILE A 52 9.04 7.05 5.02
CA ILE A 52 7.63 6.71 4.85
C ILE A 52 7.49 5.20 4.58
N ASP A 53 6.50 4.56 5.21
CA ASP A 53 6.20 3.16 4.89
C ASP A 53 5.50 3.12 3.54
N GLU A 54 6.15 2.49 2.56
CA GLU A 54 5.70 2.50 1.18
C GLU A 54 4.34 1.81 0.99
N GLY A 55 3.60 2.24 -0.03
CA GLY A 55 2.33 1.63 -0.40
C GLY A 55 1.18 2.64 -0.48
N TRP A 56 -0.02 2.12 -0.70
CA TRP A 56 -1.24 2.91 -0.87
C TRP A 56 -1.63 3.66 0.39
N ARG A 57 -1.78 4.99 0.27
CA ARG A 57 -2.18 5.91 1.33
C ARG A 57 -3.39 6.74 0.94
N ARG A 58 -4.35 6.86 1.86
CA ARG A 58 -5.34 7.95 1.89
C ARG A 58 -4.85 9.00 2.88
N VAL A 59 -4.80 10.26 2.47
CA VAL A 59 -4.23 11.34 3.28
C VAL A 59 -5.35 12.18 3.85
N GLN A 60 -5.34 12.43 5.16
CA GLN A 60 -6.34 13.25 5.84
C GLN A 60 -5.69 14.26 6.76
N LEU A 61 -6.28 15.44 6.86
CA LEU A 61 -5.91 16.42 7.87
C LEU A 61 -6.36 15.95 9.25
N GLU A 62 -5.44 15.81 10.19
CA GLU A 62 -5.70 15.27 11.53
C GLU A 62 -6.77 16.06 12.29
N SER A 63 -6.77 17.40 12.14
CA SER A 63 -7.66 18.29 12.89
C SER A 63 -9.11 18.27 12.42
N THR A 64 -9.38 17.96 11.15
CA THR A 64 -10.73 18.01 10.56
C THR A 64 -11.22 16.67 10.01
N GLY A 65 -10.32 15.72 9.75
CA GLY A 65 -10.61 14.49 9.02
C GLY A 65 -10.83 14.68 7.52
N GLU A 66 -10.54 15.88 6.99
CA GLU A 66 -10.71 16.20 5.56
C GLU A 66 -9.67 15.47 4.70
N ASP A 67 -10.12 14.89 3.58
CA ASP A 67 -9.22 14.25 2.61
C ASP A 67 -8.38 15.29 1.87
N LEU A 68 -7.06 15.07 1.87
CA LEU A 68 -6.12 15.96 1.23
C LEU A 68 -5.65 15.40 -0.11
N THR A 69 -5.52 16.28 -1.09
CA THR A 69 -4.96 15.95 -2.41
C THR A 69 -3.60 16.59 -2.63
N MET A 70 -2.77 15.96 -3.45
CA MET A 70 -1.47 16.51 -3.83
C MET A 70 -1.68 17.75 -4.71
N PRO A 71 -0.97 18.87 -4.51
CA PRO A 71 -1.09 20.02 -5.38
C PRO A 71 -0.65 19.68 -6.81
N THR A 72 -1.41 20.15 -7.81
CA THR A 72 -1.15 19.93 -9.25
C THR A 72 -0.38 21.07 -9.91
N MET A 73 -0.09 22.13 -9.15
CA MET A 73 0.66 23.28 -9.59
C MET A 73 2.01 23.31 -8.88
N CYS A 74 2.99 23.94 -9.53
CA CYS A 74 4.31 24.10 -8.97
C CYS A 74 4.29 24.68 -7.56
N VAL A 75 4.88 23.93 -6.64
CA VAL A 75 5.13 24.37 -5.26
C VAL A 75 6.56 24.86 -5.16
N PRO A 76 6.84 26.10 -4.70
CA PRO A 76 8.21 26.58 -4.53
C PRO A 76 8.99 25.71 -3.53
N SER A 77 10.32 25.65 -3.68
CA SER A 77 11.18 24.98 -2.69
C SER A 77 11.03 25.63 -1.32
N GLY A 78 11.13 24.84 -0.25
CA GLY A 78 10.99 25.32 1.12
C GLY A 78 9.55 25.32 1.64
N PHE A 79 8.58 24.84 0.86
CA PHE A 79 7.19 24.64 1.27
C PHE A 79 6.85 23.16 1.46
N CYS A 80 5.65 22.88 2.00
CA CYS A 80 5.24 21.56 2.51
C CYS A 80 6.13 21.09 3.66
N GLY A 81 6.68 22.06 4.40
CA GLY A 81 7.51 21.83 5.57
C GLY A 81 8.78 21.04 5.29
N SER A 82 9.36 21.21 4.11
CA SER A 82 10.60 20.54 3.68
C SER A 82 11.39 21.41 2.70
N HIS A 83 12.70 21.15 2.55
CA HIS A 83 13.55 21.95 1.67
C HIS A 83 13.20 21.72 0.20
N SER A 84 12.93 20.47 -0.14
CA SER A 84 12.49 20.04 -1.45
C SER A 84 11.14 19.33 -1.28
N ASN A 85 10.24 19.53 -2.23
CA ASN A 85 8.90 18.97 -2.11
C ASN A 85 8.45 18.30 -3.40
N VAL A 86 7.62 17.28 -3.26
CA VAL A 86 7.04 16.51 -4.35
C VAL A 86 5.57 16.92 -4.50
N TRP A 87 5.23 17.47 -5.66
CA TRP A 87 3.88 17.85 -6.07
C TRP A 87 3.52 17.13 -7.38
N LEU A 88 2.23 17.06 -7.72
CA LEU A 88 1.76 16.28 -8.87
C LEU A 88 1.92 17.04 -10.18
N ASP A 89 2.70 16.51 -11.13
CA ASP A 89 2.83 17.09 -12.47
C ASP A 89 1.63 16.70 -13.34
N GLY A 90 0.67 17.60 -13.45
CA GLY A 90 -0.57 17.39 -14.19
C GLY A 90 -1.80 17.31 -13.30
N SER A 91 -2.95 16.97 -13.88
CA SER A 91 -4.24 16.89 -13.17
C SER A 91 -4.31 15.71 -12.18
N HIS A 92 -5.36 15.63 -11.36
CA HIS A 92 -5.73 14.36 -10.72
C HIS A 92 -6.48 13.46 -11.71
N PRO A 93 -6.43 12.12 -11.56
CA PRO A 93 -7.31 11.23 -12.32
C PRO A 93 -8.78 11.48 -11.96
N THR A 94 -9.67 11.48 -12.94
CA THR A 94 -11.13 11.44 -12.74
C THR A 94 -11.59 10.00 -12.46
N VAL A 95 -12.82 9.82 -12.00
CA VAL A 95 -13.41 8.47 -11.85
C VAL A 95 -13.52 7.78 -13.21
N GLU A 96 -13.70 8.56 -14.28
CA GLU A 96 -13.73 8.06 -15.65
C GLU A 96 -12.33 7.80 -16.24
N ASP A 97 -11.23 8.21 -15.58
CA ASP A 97 -9.86 8.07 -16.09
C ASP A 97 -9.30 6.64 -15.96
N GLY A 98 -10.15 5.63 -15.74
CA GLY A 98 -9.89 4.33 -16.34
C GLY A 98 -9.59 4.45 -17.84
N ILE A 99 -8.69 3.63 -18.39
CA ILE A 99 -8.17 3.60 -19.79
C ILE A 99 -8.51 4.87 -20.61
N VAL A 100 -7.66 5.89 -20.56
CA VAL A 100 -7.64 6.94 -21.59
C VAL A 100 -6.20 7.25 -22.02
N ASP A 101 -5.87 6.87 -23.25
CA ASP A 101 -4.66 7.34 -23.94
C ASP A 101 -4.82 8.84 -24.26
N ARG A 102 -4.22 9.72 -23.45
CA ARG A 102 -4.12 11.15 -23.76
C ARG A 102 -2.67 11.57 -23.93
N MET A 103 -2.31 11.82 -25.19
CA MET A 103 -1.01 12.39 -25.59
C MET A 103 -0.95 13.88 -25.24
N GLY A 104 0.03 14.27 -24.42
CA GLY A 104 0.37 15.66 -24.09
C GLY A 104 1.81 15.73 -23.54
N CYS A 105 2.58 16.72 -23.99
CA CYS A 105 4.05 16.68 -24.08
C CYS A 105 4.87 16.48 -22.78
N LEU A 106 5.98 15.73 -22.95
CA LEU A 106 7.24 15.69 -22.15
C LEU A 106 7.18 15.09 -20.73
N SER A 107 6.80 13.82 -20.63
CA SER A 107 7.72 12.65 -20.54
C SER A 107 6.89 11.44 -20.13
N SER A 108 7.00 10.36 -20.91
CA SER A 108 6.47 9.01 -20.62
C SER A 108 4.94 8.94 -20.46
N HIS A 109 4.31 8.19 -21.34
CA HIS A 109 2.88 7.90 -21.34
C HIS A 109 2.43 7.37 -19.96
N PRO A 110 1.33 7.84 -19.35
CA PRO A 110 0.71 7.11 -18.24
C PRO A 110 0.26 5.75 -18.79
N THR A 111 0.78 4.67 -18.21
CA THR A 111 0.22 3.33 -18.38
C THR A 111 -0.96 3.22 -17.44
N VAL A 112 -2.14 2.92 -17.97
CA VAL A 112 -3.35 2.72 -17.17
C VAL A 112 -3.66 1.22 -17.15
N GLU A 113 -3.43 0.59 -16.01
CA GLU A 113 -3.92 -0.75 -15.68
C GLU A 113 -4.96 -0.59 -14.56
N ASP A 114 -6.14 -1.20 -14.71
CA ASP A 114 -7.19 -1.28 -13.67
C ASP A 114 -7.50 0.04 -12.93
N ASP A 115 -7.69 1.14 -13.68
CA ASP A 115 -7.98 2.50 -13.18
C ASP A 115 -6.87 3.12 -12.31
N ILE A 116 -5.65 2.57 -12.36
CA ILE A 116 -4.46 3.14 -11.73
C ILE A 116 -3.72 3.98 -12.75
N VAL A 117 -3.46 5.25 -12.42
CA VAL A 117 -2.71 6.16 -13.27
C VAL A 117 -1.31 6.38 -12.69
N ASP A 118 -0.29 5.98 -13.44
CA ASP A 118 1.09 6.38 -13.17
C ASP A 118 1.29 7.85 -13.57
N ARG A 119 1.56 8.72 -12.59
CA ARG A 119 1.90 10.13 -12.80
C ARG A 119 3.31 10.42 -12.30
N MET A 120 3.83 11.58 -12.68
CA MET A 120 5.10 12.07 -12.15
C MET A 120 4.84 13.07 -11.03
N GLY A 121 5.38 12.80 -9.85
CA GLY A 121 5.67 13.83 -8.87
C GLY A 121 6.90 14.63 -9.29
N CYS A 122 6.85 15.95 -9.18
CA CYS A 122 7.97 16.84 -9.47
C CYS A 122 8.61 17.30 -8.17
N LEU A 123 9.94 17.10 -8.06
CA LEU A 123 10.71 17.67 -6.97
C LEU A 123 11.15 19.10 -7.30
N SER A 124 10.63 20.06 -6.53
CA SER A 124 11.08 21.45 -6.59
C SER A 124 12.38 21.64 -5.82
N MET A 125 13.40 22.15 -6.51
CA MET A 125 14.72 22.47 -5.94
C MET A 125 15.21 23.76 -6.60
N SER A 126 15.57 24.78 -5.81
CA SER A 126 15.93 26.13 -6.30
C SER A 126 14.82 26.80 -7.13
N SER A 127 15.11 27.49 -8.24
CA SER A 127 14.13 28.22 -9.06
C SER A 127 13.40 27.38 -10.12
N SER A 128 13.66 26.06 -10.18
CA SER A 128 13.02 25.14 -11.14
C SER A 128 12.00 24.22 -10.45
N CYS A 129 10.76 24.26 -10.93
CA CYS A 129 9.61 23.53 -10.39
C CYS A 129 9.64 22.01 -10.57
N CYS A 130 10.38 21.49 -11.55
CA CYS A 130 10.45 20.06 -11.81
C CYS A 130 11.86 19.65 -12.23
N LYS A 131 12.75 19.51 -11.23
CA LYS A 131 14.14 19.11 -11.49
C LYS A 131 14.31 17.60 -11.52
N VAL A 132 13.53 16.89 -10.69
CA VAL A 132 13.54 15.44 -10.58
C VAL A 132 12.12 14.93 -10.67
N LYS A 133 11.92 13.87 -11.46
CA LYS A 133 10.64 13.19 -11.64
C LYS A 133 10.59 11.96 -10.73
N TYR A 134 9.51 11.84 -9.95
CA TYR A 134 9.23 10.73 -9.05
C TYR A 134 7.99 9.99 -9.58
N PRO A 135 8.05 8.70 -9.92
CA PRO A 135 6.85 7.97 -10.28
C PRO A 135 5.92 7.87 -9.06
N ILE A 136 4.66 8.25 -9.23
CA ILE A 136 3.59 8.15 -8.21
C ILE A 136 2.39 7.50 -8.87
N GLN A 137 1.84 6.46 -8.25
CA GLN A 137 0.59 5.86 -8.70
C GLN A 137 -0.56 6.46 -7.93
N ILE A 138 -1.64 6.82 -8.62
CA ILE A 138 -2.80 7.47 -8.02
C ILE A 138 -4.07 6.80 -8.54
N LYS A 139 -5.02 6.56 -7.64
CA LYS A 139 -6.36 6.11 -7.99
C LYS A 139 -7.41 7.03 -7.37
N ASN A 140 -8.42 7.37 -8.16
CA ASN A 140 -9.60 8.11 -7.71
C ASN A 140 -10.66 7.09 -7.24
N CYS A 141 -11.02 7.13 -5.97
CA CYS A 141 -11.99 6.23 -5.36
C CYS A 141 -13.41 6.81 -5.31
N THR A 142 -13.68 7.83 -6.13
CA THR A 142 -14.92 8.63 -6.19
C THR A 142 -14.95 9.79 -5.21
N ASP A 143 -14.84 9.52 -3.91
CA ASP A 143 -14.93 10.51 -2.82
C ASP A 143 -13.56 10.94 -2.27
N TYR A 144 -12.54 10.10 -2.42
CA TYR A 144 -11.15 10.40 -2.04
C TYR A 144 -10.15 9.87 -3.06
N MET A 145 -8.89 10.30 -2.90
CA MET A 145 -7.76 9.80 -3.69
C MET A 145 -6.87 8.91 -2.81
N VAL A 146 -6.33 7.87 -3.42
CA VAL A 146 -5.27 7.05 -2.83
C VAL A 146 -4.00 7.15 -3.64
N TYR A 147 -2.87 7.22 -2.94
CA TYR A 147 -1.55 7.44 -3.52
C TYR A 147 -0.61 6.31 -3.12
N ASN A 148 0.04 5.65 -4.08
CA ASN A 148 1.11 4.69 -3.78
C ASN A 148 2.41 5.46 -3.54
N LEU A 149 2.68 5.78 -2.29
CA LEU A 149 3.83 6.58 -1.89
C LEU A 149 5.07 5.69 -1.72
N LYS A 150 6.21 6.20 -2.19
CA LYS A 150 7.52 5.54 -2.07
C LYS A 150 8.44 6.37 -1.20
N ARG A 151 9.51 5.77 -0.68
CA ARG A 151 10.50 6.54 0.07
C ARG A 151 11.18 7.56 -0.84
N THR A 152 11.31 8.78 -0.35
CA THR A 152 12.11 9.80 -1.02
C THR A 152 13.60 9.47 -0.90
N SER A 153 14.39 9.85 -1.90
CA SER A 153 15.83 9.60 -1.91
C SER A 153 16.61 10.60 -1.03
N GLY A 154 16.12 11.84 -0.91
CA GLY A 154 16.69 12.91 -0.08
C GLY A 154 16.19 12.91 1.36
N SER A 155 17.00 13.43 2.29
CA SER A 155 16.65 13.60 3.72
C SER A 155 15.82 14.84 3.98
N ASP A 156 15.53 15.57 2.93
CA ASP A 156 15.02 16.94 2.92
C ASP A 156 13.90 17.05 1.86
N GLN A 157 13.27 15.91 1.57
CA GLN A 157 12.25 15.73 0.55
C GLN A 157 10.97 15.20 1.18
N ARG A 158 9.83 15.84 0.88
CA ARG A 158 8.50 15.45 1.39
C ARG A 158 7.42 15.60 0.32
N TYR A 159 6.42 14.73 0.33
CA TYR A 159 5.22 14.86 -0.49
C TYR A 159 4.30 15.95 0.07
N CYS A 160 3.86 16.87 -0.79
CA CYS A 160 2.89 17.90 -0.49
C CYS A 160 1.46 17.36 -0.49
N PHE A 161 0.64 17.87 0.43
CA PHE A 161 -0.79 17.58 0.48
C PHE A 161 -1.55 18.79 1.02
N GLY A 162 -2.62 19.16 0.32
CA GLY A 162 -3.53 20.22 0.74
C GLY A 162 -2.92 21.62 0.74
N ASP A 163 -3.72 22.55 1.22
CA ASP A 163 -3.41 23.98 1.31
C ASP A 163 -3.87 24.57 2.64
N SER A 164 -3.91 23.77 3.71
CA SER A 164 -4.27 24.23 5.05
C SER A 164 -3.38 25.40 5.51
N ASN A 165 -3.97 26.39 6.20
CA ASN A 165 -3.21 27.42 6.92
C ASN A 165 -2.74 26.94 8.30
N ASP A 166 -3.23 25.78 8.74
CA ASP A 166 -2.83 25.15 9.99
C ASP A 166 -1.51 24.44 9.77
N CYS A 167 -0.44 25.24 9.62
CA CYS A 167 0.91 24.73 9.63
C CYS A 167 1.21 24.30 11.04
N TYR A 168 1.58 23.03 11.23
CA TYR A 168 1.87 22.55 12.57
C TYR A 168 2.83 23.52 13.29
N LEU A 169 2.37 23.93 14.47
CA LEU A 169 3.21 24.28 15.61
C LEU A 169 2.56 23.58 16.80
N THR A 170 2.47 22.26 16.78
CA THR A 170 2.06 21.51 17.97
C THR A 170 3.19 21.62 18.99
N THR A 171 3.15 22.72 19.75
CA THR A 171 4.01 23.05 20.89
C THR A 171 5.52 23.09 20.62
N ARG A 172 6.01 24.18 20.00
CA ARG A 172 7.17 24.83 20.62
C ARG A 172 6.60 25.63 21.79
N PRO A 173 6.85 25.28 23.07
CA PRO A 173 6.73 26.29 24.09
C PRO A 173 7.67 27.39 23.64
N THR A 174 7.14 28.59 23.42
CA THR A 174 7.95 29.78 23.46
C THR A 174 8.54 29.82 24.86
N THR A 175 9.71 29.21 25.04
CA THR A 175 10.58 29.54 26.15
C THR A 175 11.09 30.95 25.86
N ASP A 176 10.25 31.89 26.27
CA ASP A 176 10.72 33.06 26.96
C ASP A 176 11.83 32.64 27.94
N SER A 177 12.83 33.48 28.02
CA SER A 177 14.10 33.18 28.66
C SER A 177 13.91 32.86 30.14
N SER A 178 14.09 31.60 30.54
CA SER A 178 14.57 31.30 31.89
C SER A 178 15.14 29.89 31.99
N ASN A 179 16.33 29.84 32.59
CA ASN A 179 17.03 28.69 33.13
C ASN A 179 16.11 27.56 33.60
N THR A 180 16.49 26.30 33.33
CA THR A 180 17.00 25.37 34.37
C THR A 180 17.57 24.11 33.70
N GLN A 181 18.78 23.71 34.09
CA GLN A 181 19.37 22.40 33.84
C GLN A 181 18.43 21.27 34.33
N GLY A 182 18.05 20.34 33.46
CA GLY A 182 17.11 19.30 33.86
C GLY A 182 17.01 18.11 32.92
N ASN A 183 17.98 17.21 33.04
CA ASN A 183 17.80 15.76 33.01
C ASN A 183 17.36 15.07 31.69
N ARG A 184 18.36 14.41 31.07
CA ARG A 184 18.16 13.24 30.20
C ARG A 184 17.47 12.13 31.00
N ARG A 185 16.30 11.66 30.56
CA ARG A 185 15.97 10.23 30.38
C ARG A 185 14.53 10.00 29.96
N ASN A 186 14.39 9.00 29.08
CA ASN A 186 13.25 8.10 28.86
C ASN A 186 12.05 8.67 28.09
N ARG A 187 11.23 7.88 27.38
CA ARG A 187 11.24 6.53 26.81
C ARG A 187 9.78 6.34 26.36
N HIS A 188 9.54 6.10 25.08
CA HIS A 188 8.34 5.45 24.54
C HIS A 188 8.79 4.90 23.17
N GLY A 189 8.87 3.60 22.87
CA GLY A 189 8.28 2.43 23.51
C GLY A 189 6.87 2.21 23.00
N PHE A 190 6.72 1.75 21.77
CA PHE A 190 5.50 1.16 21.17
C PHE A 190 5.92 0.57 19.83
N GLY A 191 5.62 -0.66 19.44
CA GLY A 191 4.92 -1.79 20.04
C GLY A 191 4.99 -2.84 18.94
N SER A 192 5.41 -4.06 19.26
CA SER A 192 5.35 -5.16 18.30
C SER A 192 3.87 -5.52 18.12
N ASP A 193 3.20 -4.86 17.19
CA ASP A 193 1.87 -5.28 16.76
C ASP A 193 2.05 -6.55 15.95
N TYR A 194 1.93 -7.68 16.62
CA TYR A 194 1.62 -8.95 15.99
C TYR A 194 0.15 -8.82 15.55
N GLN A 195 -0.02 -8.32 14.34
CA GLN A 195 -1.29 -7.83 13.82
C GLN A 195 -2.26 -9.00 13.61
N LYS A 196 -3.51 -8.84 14.07
CA LYS A 196 -4.57 -9.86 14.04
C LYS A 196 -4.89 -10.42 12.64
N ASP A 197 -4.42 -9.76 11.59
CA ASP A 197 -4.63 -10.12 10.19
C ASP A 197 -3.79 -11.36 9.76
N ASP A 198 -2.68 -11.62 10.46
CA ASP A 198 -1.89 -12.86 10.27
C ASP A 198 -2.65 -14.10 10.76
N MET A 199 -3.56 -13.94 11.73
CA MET A 199 -4.30 -15.06 12.30
C MET A 199 -5.27 -15.66 11.28
N ILE A 200 -5.94 -14.84 10.47
CA ILE A 200 -6.89 -15.31 9.44
C ILE A 200 -6.12 -16.06 8.33
N THR A 201 -4.99 -15.50 7.91
CA THR A 201 -4.12 -16.11 6.90
C THR A 201 -3.55 -17.45 7.37
N ILE A 202 -3.04 -17.52 8.60
CA ILE A 202 -2.50 -18.75 9.19
C ILE A 202 -3.60 -19.81 9.37
N LEU A 203 -4.79 -19.42 9.87
CA LEU A 203 -5.92 -20.34 10.01
C LEU A 203 -6.40 -20.88 8.65
N GLY A 204 -6.39 -20.05 7.61
CA GLY A 204 -6.70 -20.46 6.24
C GLY A 204 -5.69 -21.48 5.69
N VAL A 205 -4.39 -21.22 5.87
CA VAL A 205 -3.32 -22.16 5.45
C VAL A 205 -3.39 -23.47 6.24
N CYS A 206 -3.65 -23.42 7.55
CA CYS A 206 -3.80 -24.64 8.36
C CYS A 206 -5.02 -25.46 7.95
N LEU A 207 -6.16 -24.82 7.67
CA LEU A 207 -7.38 -25.50 7.26
C LEU A 207 -7.23 -26.17 5.89
N THR A 208 -6.58 -25.52 4.94
CA THR A 208 -6.31 -26.08 3.61
C THR A 208 -5.38 -27.30 3.67
N ILE A 209 -4.32 -27.24 4.49
CA ILE A 209 -3.43 -28.38 4.73
C ILE A 209 -4.18 -29.55 5.37
N ALA A 210 -5.03 -29.28 6.37
CA ALA A 210 -5.82 -30.32 7.04
C ALA A 210 -6.80 -31.01 6.09
N ILE A 211 -7.50 -30.24 5.25
CA ILE A 211 -8.43 -30.77 4.24
C ILE A 211 -7.66 -31.63 3.22
N ALA A 212 -6.51 -31.17 2.73
CA ALA A 212 -5.68 -31.95 1.81
C ALA A 212 -5.21 -33.28 2.43
N ALA A 213 -4.80 -33.27 3.70
CA ALA A 213 -4.41 -34.49 4.41
C ALA A 213 -5.58 -35.48 4.57
N LEU A 214 -6.79 -35.00 4.87
CA LEU A 214 -7.99 -35.83 4.96
C LEU A 214 -8.36 -36.47 3.63
N PHE A 215 -8.24 -35.73 2.51
CA PHE A 215 -8.46 -36.28 1.18
C PHE A 215 -7.44 -37.37 0.83
N VAL A 216 -6.15 -37.17 1.15
CA VAL A 216 -5.12 -38.18 0.94
C VAL A 216 -5.39 -39.42 1.78
N LEU A 217 -5.75 -39.27 3.06
CA LEU A 217 -6.09 -40.40 3.93
C LEU A 217 -7.31 -41.17 3.42
N ALA A 218 -8.39 -40.47 3.05
CA ALA A 218 -9.58 -41.10 2.49
C ALA A 218 -9.26 -41.87 1.19
N PHE A 219 -8.39 -41.30 0.34
CA PHE A 219 -7.94 -41.96 -0.88
C PHE A 219 -7.07 -43.19 -0.61
N CYS A 220 -6.15 -43.13 0.35
CA CYS A 220 -5.35 -44.27 0.78
C CYS A 220 -6.22 -45.39 1.34
N ILE A 221 -7.22 -45.05 2.17
CA ILE A 221 -8.19 -46.00 2.73
C ILE A 221 -9.01 -46.65 1.61
N PHE A 222 -9.50 -45.86 0.65
CA PHE A 222 -10.24 -46.37 -0.50
C PHE A 222 -9.38 -47.32 -1.34
N CYS A 223 -8.12 -46.95 -1.62
CA CYS A 223 -7.18 -47.80 -2.33
C CYS A 223 -6.91 -49.10 -1.57
N TYR A 224 -6.70 -49.02 -0.26
CA TYR A 224 -6.49 -50.17 0.62
C TYR A 224 -7.69 -51.14 0.59
N PHE A 225 -8.91 -50.63 0.74
CA PHE A 225 -10.12 -51.47 0.66
C PHE A 225 -10.31 -52.09 -0.73
N ARG A 226 -10.01 -51.33 -1.80
CA ARG A 226 -10.07 -51.83 -3.16
C ARG A 226 -9.06 -52.97 -3.39
N GLN A 227 -7.83 -52.80 -2.92
CA GLN A 227 -6.81 -53.85 -2.97
C GLN A 227 -7.23 -55.09 -2.19
N ARG A 228 -7.76 -54.91 -0.98
CA ARG A 228 -8.23 -56.03 -0.14
C ARG A 228 -9.39 -56.79 -0.78
N LYS A 229 -10.32 -56.08 -1.43
CA LYS A 229 -11.43 -56.72 -2.16
C LYS A 229 -10.90 -57.56 -3.33
N LEU A 230 -9.95 -57.03 -4.10
CA LEU A 230 -9.32 -57.76 -5.21
C LEU A 230 -8.55 -58.99 -4.73
N GLN A 231 -7.85 -58.90 -3.59
CA GLN A 231 -7.15 -60.03 -3.00
C GLN A 231 -8.12 -61.14 -2.57
N TYR A 232 -9.25 -60.78 -1.94
CA TYR A 232 -10.28 -61.75 -1.54
C TYR A 232 -10.91 -62.48 -2.74
N GLU A 233 -11.14 -61.77 -3.86
CA GLU A 233 -11.65 -62.36 -5.10
C GLU A 233 -10.62 -63.29 -5.79
N LEU A 234 -9.32 -63.05 -5.60
CA LEU A 234 -8.25 -63.94 -6.08
C LEU A 234 -8.15 -65.22 -5.24
N ASP A 235 -8.23 -65.10 -3.91
CA ASP A 235 -8.08 -66.23 -2.97
C ASP A 235 -9.32 -67.16 -2.97
N THR A 236 -10.50 -66.65 -3.35
CA THR A 236 -11.76 -67.43 -3.41
C THR A 236 -12.04 -68.04 -4.78
N LYS A 237 -11.17 -67.81 -5.78
CA LYS A 237 -11.36 -68.36 -7.12
C LYS A 237 -11.07 -69.86 -7.10
N PRO A 238 -12.04 -70.75 -7.39
CA PRO A 238 -11.83 -72.19 -7.32
C PRO A 238 -10.80 -72.62 -8.36
N THR A 239 -9.77 -73.34 -7.90
CA THR A 239 -8.79 -74.00 -8.77
C THR A 239 -9.53 -75.02 -9.63
N LYS A 240 -9.65 -74.75 -10.93
CA LYS A 240 -10.14 -75.76 -11.88
C LYS A 240 -9.13 -76.90 -11.93
N ALA A 241 -9.49 -78.03 -11.35
CA ALA A 241 -8.81 -79.31 -11.53
C ALA A 241 -9.10 -79.87 -12.93
#